data_AF-A0A967JQ67-F1
#
_entry.id   AF-A0A967JQ67-F1
#
_cell.length_a   1.000
_cell.length_b   1.000
_cell.length_c   1.000
_cell.angle_alpha   90.00
_cell.angle_beta   90.00
_cell.angle_gamma   90.00
#
_symmetry.space_group_name_H-M   'P 1'
#
loop_
_entity.id
_entity.type
_entity.pdbx_description
1 polymer ?
#
loop_
_entity_poly.entity_id
_entity_poly.type
_entity_poly.pdbx_seq_one_letter_code
_entity_poly.pdbx_strand_id
1 'polypeptide(L)'
;VRAAILAFLLGAMASFGQAPYHLWPLTMAALTLFVWQIDGAAVLRRRFRAGFWRAWWLGFGYFLAGLWWVGSAFMVDAEQYG
;
A
#
# COMPACT_ATOMS: atom_id res chain seq x y z
N VAL A 1 -8.69 -11.34 6.14
CA VAL A 1 -8.54 -11.21 4.67
C VAL A 1 -9.17 -9.92 4.15
N ARG A 2 -10.49 -9.68 4.28
CA ARG A 2 -11.15 -8.45 3.76
C ARG A 2 -10.47 -7.12 4.13
N ALA A 3 -10.16 -6.91 5.41
CA ALA A 3 -9.46 -5.69 5.86
C ALA A 3 -8.03 -5.55 5.28
N ALA A 4 -7.34 -6.67 5.05
CA ALA A 4 -6.01 -6.66 4.43
C ALA A 4 -6.07 -6.27 2.96
N ILE A 5 -7.05 -6.81 2.20
CA ILE A 5 -7.28 -6.45 0.80
C ILE A 5 -7.60 -4.95 0.69
N LEU A 6 -8.49 -4.45 1.54
CA LEU A 6 -8.82 -3.03 1.55
C LEU A 6 -7.59 -2.17 1.87
N ALA A 7 -6.80 -2.53 2.89
CA ALA A 7 -5.58 -1.80 3.22
C ALA A 7 -4.59 -1.79 2.04
N PHE A 8 -4.40 -2.94 1.39
CA PHE A 8 -3.58 -3.07 0.20
C PHE A 8 -4.02 -2.17 -0.94
N LEU A 9 -5.33 -2.16 -1.26
CA LEU A 9 -5.88 -1.30 -2.31
C LEU A 9 -5.72 0.19 -1.98
N LEU A 10 -5.94 0.59 -0.71
CA LEU A 10 -5.70 1.97 -0.27
C LEU A 10 -4.23 2.36 -0.43
N GLY A 11 -3.31 1.46 -0.09
CA GLY A 11 -1.88 1.66 -0.32
C GLY A 11 -1.55 1.86 -1.80
N ALA A 12 -2.06 0.97 -2.66
CA ALA A 12 -1.86 1.06 -4.10
C ALA A 12 -2.45 2.35 -4.68
N MET A 13 -3.65 2.76 -4.24
CA MET A 13 -4.25 4.04 -4.64
C MET A 13 -3.42 5.24 -4.20
N ALA A 14 -2.84 5.19 -2.99
CA ALA A 14 -2.05 6.29 -2.47
C ALA A 14 -0.77 6.57 -3.28
N SER A 15 -0.22 5.58 -4.00
CA SER A 15 0.97 5.78 -4.83
C SER A 15 0.70 6.67 -6.06
N PHE A 16 -0.54 6.74 -6.54
CA PHE A 16 -0.93 7.58 -7.69
C PHE A 16 -0.90 9.09 -7.38
N GLY A 17 -0.76 9.49 -6.11
CA GLY A 17 -0.50 10.90 -5.80
C GLY A 17 0.92 11.36 -6.13
N GLN A 18 1.84 10.42 -6.29
CA GLN A 18 3.21 10.71 -6.71
C GLN A 18 3.28 10.93 -8.24
N ALA A 19 4.45 11.37 -8.71
CA ALA A 19 4.74 11.36 -10.14
C ALA A 19 4.60 9.93 -10.69
N PRO A 20 4.17 9.75 -11.95
CA PRO A 20 3.86 10.76 -12.97
C PRO A 20 2.40 11.27 -12.94
N TYR A 21 1.55 10.72 -12.08
CA TYR A 21 0.10 10.95 -12.12
C TYR A 21 -0.34 12.19 -11.33
N HIS A 22 0.38 12.55 -10.27
CA HIS A 22 0.12 13.76 -9.46
C HIS A 22 -1.31 13.87 -8.90
N LEU A 23 -2.00 12.73 -8.72
CA LEU A 23 -3.37 12.68 -8.19
C LEU A 23 -3.35 12.78 -6.66
N TRP A 24 -2.77 13.85 -6.11
CA TRP A 24 -2.63 14.06 -4.67
C TRP A 24 -3.93 13.92 -3.85
N PRO A 25 -5.15 14.24 -4.37
CA PRO A 25 -6.39 14.01 -3.62
C PRO A 25 -6.63 12.52 -3.35
N LEU A 26 -6.12 11.64 -4.20
CA LEU A 26 -6.26 10.20 -4.05
C LEU A 26 -5.44 9.68 -2.87
N THR A 27 -4.24 10.22 -2.64
CA THR A 27 -3.44 9.94 -1.44
C THR A 27 -4.16 10.41 -0.18
N MET A 28 -4.74 11.61 -0.19
CA MET A 28 -5.50 12.11 0.96
C MET A 28 -6.70 11.21 1.26
N ALA A 29 -7.50 10.88 0.25
CA ALA A 29 -8.65 9.99 0.40
C ALA A 29 -8.23 8.60 0.91
N ALA A 30 -7.14 8.03 0.38
CA ALA A 30 -6.63 6.74 0.82
C ALA A 30 -6.19 6.75 2.29
N LEU A 31 -5.48 7.80 2.73
CA LEU A 31 -5.07 7.96 4.12
C LEU A 31 -6.28 8.17 5.05
N THR A 32 -7.27 8.97 4.66
CA THR A 32 -8.51 9.15 5.43
C THR A 32 -9.25 7.83 5.62
N LEU A 33 -9.45 7.07 4.54
CA LEU A 33 -10.09 5.76 4.60
C LEU A 33 -9.28 4.76 5.44
N PHE A 34 -7.96 4.86 5.39
CA PHE A 34 -7.08 4.03 6.22
C PHE A 34 -7.19 4.37 7.71
N VAL A 35 -7.32 5.65 8.07
CA VAL A 35 -7.56 6.07 9.47
C VAL A 35 -8.86 5.45 9.98
N TRP A 36 -9.97 5.55 9.24
CA TRP A 36 -11.23 4.90 9.63
C TRP A 36 -11.09 3.38 9.74
N GLN A 37 -10.26 2.79 8.87
CA GLN A 37 -9.94 1.38 8.99
C GLN A 37 -9.19 1.08 10.29
N ILE A 38 -8.21 1.90 10.70
CA ILE A 38 -7.50 1.71 11.98
C ILE A 38 -8.42 1.92 13.18
N ASP A 39 -9.36 2.87 13.12
CA ASP A 39 -10.38 3.07 14.16
C ASP A 39 -11.21 1.78 14.36
N GLY A 40 -11.61 1.15 13.25
CA GLY A 40 -12.28 -0.16 13.29
C GLY A 40 -11.39 -1.31 13.79
N ALA A 41 -10.06 -1.16 13.84
CA ALA A 41 -9.15 -2.12 14.46
C ALA A 41 -9.03 -1.91 15.98
N ALA A 42 -9.18 -0.67 16.44
CA ALA A 42 -9.00 -0.29 17.84
C ALA A 42 -10.00 -0.97 18.78
N VAL A 43 -11.21 -1.28 18.29
CA VAL A 43 -12.28 -1.97 19.03
C VAL A 43 -12.09 -3.50 19.12
N LEU A 44 -11.10 -4.07 18.44
CA LEU A 44 -10.88 -5.51 18.43
C LEU A 44 -10.05 -5.98 19.64
N ARG A 45 -10.34 -7.19 20.13
CA ARG A 45 -9.60 -7.83 21.24
C ARG A 45 -8.08 -7.90 21.01
N ARG A 46 -7.63 -7.99 19.75
CA ARG A 46 -6.20 -7.98 19.37
C ARG A 46 -5.84 -6.71 18.59
N ARG A 47 -6.22 -5.53 19.11
CA ARG A 47 -6.07 -4.22 18.45
C ARG A 47 -4.69 -3.96 17.84
N PHE A 48 -3.60 -4.19 18.59
CA PHE A 48 -2.23 -3.94 18.11
C PHE A 48 -1.89 -4.82 16.90
N ARG A 49 -2.19 -6.12 17.00
CA ARG A 49 -1.96 -7.05 15.89
C ARG A 49 -2.83 -6.70 14.69
N ALA A 50 -4.08 -6.31 14.91
CA ALA A 50 -4.99 -5.92 13.84
C ALA A 50 -4.53 -4.63 13.14
N GLY A 51 -4.09 -3.62 13.91
CA GLY A 51 -3.53 -2.38 13.38
C GLY A 51 -2.23 -2.61 12.62
N PHE A 52 -1.31 -3.40 13.19
CA PHE A 52 -0.04 -3.76 12.53
C PHE A 52 -0.27 -4.39 11.16
N TRP A 53 -1.14 -5.40 11.06
CA TRP A 53 -1.39 -6.05 9.77
C TRP A 53 -2.08 -5.11 8.77
N ARG A 54 -2.97 -4.22 9.21
CA ARG A 54 -3.57 -3.22 8.31
C ARG A 54 -2.51 -2.26 7.77
N ALA A 55 -1.64 -1.75 8.63
CA ALA A 55 -0.52 -0.89 8.23
C ALA A 55 0.48 -1.61 7.32
N TRP A 56 0.79 -2.88 7.60
CA TRP A 56 1.64 -3.72 6.76
C TRP A 56 1.09 -3.84 5.35
N TRP A 57 -0.19 -4.19 5.20
CA TRP A 57 -0.81 -4.36 3.89
C TRP A 57 -0.96 -3.04 3.13
N LEU A 58 -1.21 -1.92 3.82
CA LEU A 58 -1.15 -0.58 3.23
C LEU A 58 0.24 -0.29 2.67
N GLY A 59 1.28 -0.43 3.48
CA GLY A 59 2.66 -0.21 3.05
C GLY A 59 3.02 -1.11 1.86
N PHE A 60 2.68 -2.39 1.94
CA PHE A 60 2.92 -3.34 0.86
C PHE A 60 2.24 -2.92 -0.46
N GLY A 61 0.98 -2.51 -0.43
CA GLY A 61 0.28 -2.02 -1.63
C GLY A 61 0.89 -0.76 -2.22
N TYR A 62 1.28 0.20 -1.36
CA TYR A 62 1.92 1.44 -1.78
C TYR A 62 3.27 1.19 -2.45
N PHE A 63 4.15 0.41 -1.81
CA PHE A 63 5.47 0.12 -2.35
C PHE A 63 5.41 -0.78 -3.58
N LEU A 64 4.53 -1.79 -3.60
CA LEU A 64 4.39 -2.66 -4.77
C LEU A 64 3.93 -1.88 -6.00
N ALA A 65 2.95 -0.98 -5.85
CA ALA A 65 2.46 -0.15 -6.94
C ALA A 65 3.44 0.96 -7.34
N GLY A 66 4.17 1.54 -6.38
CA GLY A 66 5.12 2.64 -6.62
C GLY A 66 6.52 2.21 -7.09
N LEU A 67 6.97 1.02 -6.71
CA LEU A 67 8.33 0.52 -6.96
C LEU A 67 8.36 -0.69 -7.90
N TRP A 68 7.27 -0.99 -8.62
CA TRP A 68 7.20 -2.12 -9.55
C TRP A 68 8.35 -2.13 -10.57
N TRP A 69 8.78 -0.93 -11.00
CA TRP A 69 9.85 -0.72 -11.98
C TRP A 69 11.23 -1.16 -11.48
N VAL A 70 11.45 -1.23 -10.16
CA VAL A 70 12.72 -1.71 -9.58
C VAL A 70 12.96 -3.17 -9.97
N GLY A 71 11.90 -3.98 -10.04
CA GLY A 71 12.00 -5.36 -10.52
C GLY A 71 12.45 -5.44 -11.97
N SER A 72 12.00 -4.51 -12.81
CA SER A 72 12.41 -4.44 -14.22
C SER A 72 13.90 -4.13 -14.37
N ALA A 73 14.50 -3.36 -13.46
CA ALA A 73 15.93 -3.06 -13.50
C ALA A 73 16.82 -4.31 -13.36
N PHE A 74 16.41 -5.29 -12.55
CA PHE A 74 17.13 -6.55 -12.40
C PHE A 74 17.02 -7.49 -13.61
N MET A 75 16.01 -7.29 -14.47
CA MET A 75 15.80 -8.14 -15.65
C MET A 75 16.70 -7.72 -16.84
N VAL A 76 17.19 -6.48 -16.86
CA VAL A 76 18.03 -5.95 -17.95
C VAL A 76 19.34 -6.73 -18.08
N ASP A 77 19.98 -7.05 -16.95
CA ASP A 77 21.22 -7.83 -16.93
C ASP A 77 20.99 -9.35 -16.90
N ALA A 78 19.76 -9.80 -16.60
CA ALA A 78 19.43 -11.23 -16.56
C ALA A 78 19.54 -11.89 -17.94
N GLU A 79 19.30 -11.16 -19.03
CA GLU A 79 19.50 -11.66 -20.40
C GLU A 79 20.98 -11.64 -20.84
N GLN A 80 21.83 -10.83 -20.18
CA GLN A 80 23.22 -10.62 -20.58
C GLN A 80 24.22 -11.45 -19.73
N TYR A 81 23.85 -11.82 -18.50
CA TYR A 81 24.68 -12.59 -17.56
C TYR A 81 23.99 -13.83 -16.96
N GLY A 82 22.76 -14.14 -17.39
CA GLY A 82 22.02 -15.35 -16.99
C GLY A 82 22.47 -16.62 -17.70
#